data_AF-A0A5B0BWK3-F1
#
_entry.id   AF-A0A5B0BWK3-F1
#
_cell.length_a   1.000
_cell.length_b   1.000
_cell.length_c   1.000
_cell.angle_alpha   90.00
_cell.angle_beta   90.00
_cell.angle_gamma   90.00
#
_symmetry.space_group_name_H-M   'P 1'
#
loop_
_entity.id
_entity.type
_entity.pdbx_description
1 polymer ?
#
loop_
_entity_poly.entity_id
_entity_poly.type
_entity_poly.pdbx_seq_one_letter_code
_entity_poly.pdbx_strand_id
1 'polypeptide(L)'
;MADFPLARTCNMARKEFAHHEAVSAVVPGEGGYSAAVAVKALDGMGAPRFHTILEGQKFKTADDADDAAAQQLERLIDVDEEGQLTWATAS
;
A
#
# COMPACT_ATOMS: atom_id res chain seq x y z
N MET A 1 17.85 27.31 4.01
CA MET A 1 16.62 26.89 4.72
C MET A 1 15.88 25.98 3.76
N ALA A 2 16.20 24.68 3.77
CA ALA A 2 15.50 23.71 2.92
C ALA A 2 14.17 23.40 3.61
N ASP A 3 13.20 24.28 3.35
CA ASP A 3 11.80 23.97 3.54
C ASP A 3 11.54 22.80 2.59
N PHE A 4 11.36 21.60 3.14
CA PHE A 4 10.82 20.44 2.44
C PHE A 4 9.31 20.41 2.73
N PRO A 5 8.46 21.24 2.10
CA PRO A 5 7.03 20.98 2.14
C PRO A 5 6.73 19.91 1.08
N LEU A 6 5.67 19.12 1.30
CA LEU A 6 5.02 18.20 0.34
C LEU A 6 5.28 16.68 0.44
N ALA A 7 5.70 16.13 1.58
CA ALA A 7 5.37 14.73 1.90
C ALA A 7 3.96 14.62 2.52
N ARG A 8 2.97 15.30 1.94
CA ARG A 8 1.61 15.42 2.51
C ARG A 8 0.47 14.98 1.60
N THR A 9 0.75 14.45 0.41
CA THR A 9 -0.31 13.85 -0.42
C THR A 9 0.21 12.72 -1.32
N CYS A 10 1.13 11.86 -0.85
CA CYS A 10 1.05 10.48 -1.33
C CYS A 10 -0.38 10.08 -0.98
N ASN A 11 -1.18 9.84 -2.00
CA ASN A 11 -2.60 9.61 -1.89
C ASN A 11 -2.68 8.26 -1.18
N MET A 12 -2.72 8.30 0.17
CA MET A 12 -2.91 7.16 1.05
C MET A 12 -4.32 6.63 0.76
N ALA A 13 -4.49 6.07 -0.44
CA ALA A 13 -5.65 5.36 -0.90
C ALA A 13 -5.88 4.35 0.20
N ARG A 14 -7.07 4.42 0.79
CA ARG A 14 -7.42 3.56 1.91
C ARG A 14 -8.73 2.90 1.55
N LYS A 15 -8.76 1.60 1.77
CA LYS A 15 -9.93 0.77 1.58
C LYS A 15 -10.24 0.11 2.90
N GLU A 16 -11.38 0.51 3.46
CA GLU A 16 -11.90 -0.08 4.67
C GLU A 16 -12.69 -1.33 4.29
N PHE A 17 -12.34 -2.43 4.94
CA PHE A 17 -13.00 -3.73 4.88
C PHE A 17 -13.72 -4.00 6.19
N ALA A 18 -14.49 -5.09 6.24
CA ALA A 18 -15.33 -5.43 7.39
C ALA A 18 -14.54 -5.54 8.72
N HIS A 19 -13.31 -6.05 8.67
CA HIS A 19 -12.46 -6.24 9.86
C HIS A 19 -11.05 -5.65 9.70
N HIS A 20 -10.72 -5.14 8.52
CA HIS A 20 -9.37 -4.70 8.16
C HIS A 20 -9.42 -3.36 7.43
N GLU A 21 -8.35 -2.59 7.53
CA GLU A 21 -8.12 -1.40 6.73
C GLU A 21 -6.85 -1.63 5.92
N ALA A 22 -6.97 -1.60 4.59
CA ALA A 22 -5.83 -1.64 3.70
C ALA A 22 -5.53 -0.24 3.19
N VAL A 23 -4.25 0.14 3.21
CA VAL A 23 -3.80 1.47 2.85
C VAL A 23 -2.62 1.35 1.89
N SER A 24 -2.62 2.11 0.79
CA SER A 24 -1.45 2.23 -0.07
C SER A 24 -0.27 2.76 0.75
N ALA A 25 0.89 2.18 0.51
CA ALA A 25 2.13 2.49 1.20
C ALA A 25 3.29 2.42 0.20
N VAL A 26 4.38 3.08 0.56
CA VAL A 26 5.59 3.05 -0.26
C VAL A 26 6.75 2.65 0.63
N VAL A 27 7.50 1.64 0.19
CA VAL A 27 8.69 1.16 0.89
C VAL A 27 9.93 1.70 0.17
N PRO A 28 10.71 2.61 0.80
CA PRO A 28 12.00 3.00 0.27
C PRO A 28 12.99 1.84 0.43
N GLY A 29 13.70 1.50 -0.64
CA GLY A 29 14.69 0.43 -0.64
C GLY A 29 15.96 0.80 -1.43
N GLU A 30 16.96 -0.06 -1.36
CA GLU A 30 18.20 0.14 -2.09
C GLU A 30 17.92 0.07 -3.60
N GLY A 31 18.02 1.22 -4.28
CA GLY A 31 17.75 1.36 -5.71
C GLY A 31 16.38 1.93 -6.10
N GLY A 32 15.55 2.38 -5.15
CA GLY A 32 14.30 3.09 -5.46
C GLY A 32 13.18 2.86 -4.44
N TYR A 33 11.95 3.11 -4.88
CA TYR A 33 10.73 2.95 -4.10
C TYR A 33 9.95 1.75 -4.59
N SER A 34 9.37 0.98 -3.69
CA SER A 34 8.51 -0.17 -4.01
C SER A 34 7.09 0.13 -3.55
N ALA A 35 6.12 -0.19 -4.40
CA ALA A 35 4.72 -0.11 -4.03
C ALA A 35 4.41 -1.16 -2.96
N ALA A 36 3.67 -0.78 -1.94
CA ALA A 36 3.24 -1.67 -0.89
C ALA A 36 1.81 -1.34 -0.48
N VAL A 37 1.17 -2.27 0.23
CA VAL A 37 -0.10 -2.06 0.89
C VAL A 37 0.06 -2.45 2.33
N ALA A 38 -0.25 -1.53 3.23
CA ALA A 38 -0.30 -1.75 4.65
C ALA A 38 -1.71 -2.17 5.05
N VAL A 39 -1.85 -3.38 5.56
CA VAL A 39 -3.10 -3.91 6.10
C VAL A 39 -3.04 -3.86 7.61
N LYS A 40 -4.04 -3.28 8.25
CA LYS A 40 -4.21 -3.31 9.70
C LYS A 40 -5.57 -3.85 10.07
N ALA A 41 -5.62 -4.69 11.10
CA ALA A 41 -6.89 -5.09 11.70
C ALA A 41 -7.53 -3.90 12.42
N LEU A 42 -8.83 -3.69 12.22
CA LEU A 42 -9.60 -2.68 12.94
C LEU A 42 -9.78 -3.03 14.41
N ASP A 43 -9.69 -4.32 14.76
CA ASP A 43 -9.73 -4.82 16.14
C ASP A 43 -8.54 -4.32 17.00
N GLY A 44 -7.51 -3.74 16.38
CA GLY A 44 -6.37 -3.15 17.08
C GLY A 44 -5.44 -4.16 17.76
N MET A 45 -5.76 -5.46 17.68
CA MET A 45 -4.99 -6.56 18.27
C MET A 45 -4.03 -7.19 17.24
N GLY A 46 -3.18 -6.38 16.60
CA GLY A 46 -2.18 -6.89 15.66
C GLY A 46 -1.25 -5.81 15.11
N ALA A 47 -0.01 -6.20 14.82
CA ALA A 47 0.91 -5.33 14.09
C ALA A 47 0.42 -5.17 12.64
N PRO A 48 0.50 -3.97 12.04
CA PRO A 48 0.15 -3.78 10.64
C PRO A 48 1.06 -4.65 9.76
N ARG A 49 0.45 -5.34 8.79
CA ARG A 49 1.13 -6.18 7.82
C ARG A 49 1.40 -5.38 6.56
N PHE A 50 2.66 -5.30 6.16
CA PHE A 50 3.05 -4.66 4.92
C PHE A 50 3.22 -5.73 3.86
N HIS A 51 2.45 -5.60 2.80
CA HIS A 51 2.52 -6.45 1.62
C HIS A 51 3.11 -5.63 0.49
N THR A 52 4.37 -5.91 0.16
CA THR A 52 4.97 -5.34 -1.04
C THR A 52 4.23 -5.89 -2.24
N ILE A 53 3.74 -5.00 -3.09
CA ILE A 53 3.03 -5.33 -4.31
C ILE A 53 3.94 -4.96 -5.47
N LEU A 54 3.83 -5.69 -6.58
CA LEU A 54 4.79 -5.57 -7.69
C LEU A 54 6.23 -5.84 -7.23
N GLU A 55 6.45 -6.92 -6.46
CA GLU A 55 7.79 -7.36 -6.04
C GLU A 55 8.66 -7.63 -7.28
N GLY A 56 9.47 -6.64 -7.67
CA GLY A 56 10.26 -6.65 -8.90
C GLY A 56 10.18 -5.34 -9.69
N GLN A 57 9.14 -4.53 -9.49
CA GLN A 57 9.03 -3.19 -10.02
C GLN A 57 9.54 -2.19 -8.98
N LYS A 58 10.68 -1.55 -9.28
CA LYS A 58 11.21 -0.44 -8.48
C LYS A 58 10.98 0.86 -9.23
N PHE A 59 10.41 1.82 -8.53
CA PHE A 59 10.13 3.15 -9.03
C PHE A 59 11.23 4.12 -8.60
N LYS A 60 11.48 5.13 -9.42
CA LYS A 60 12.51 6.15 -9.12
C LYS A 60 12.02 7.19 -8.12
N THR A 61 10.71 7.42 -8.05
CA THR A 61 10.06 8.41 -7.18
C THR A 61 9.04 7.75 -6.28
N ALA A 62 8.80 8.35 -5.11
CA ALA A 62 7.77 7.88 -4.20
C ALA A 62 6.36 8.04 -4.77
N ASP A 63 6.14 9.07 -5.61
CA ASP A 63 4.88 9.36 -6.30
C ASP A 63 4.45 8.23 -7.24
N ASP A 64 5.38 7.73 -8.06
CA ASP A 64 5.13 6.64 -9.02
C ASP A 64 4.88 5.30 -8.29
N ALA A 65 5.56 5.07 -7.17
CA ALA A 65 5.28 3.93 -6.29
C ALA A 65 3.92 4.04 -5.58
N ASP A 66 3.53 5.26 -5.17
CA ASP A 66 2.26 5.52 -4.51
C ASP A 66 1.09 5.36 -5.48
N ASP A 67 1.19 5.89 -6.70
CA ASP A 67 0.18 5.72 -7.76
C ASP A 67 0.01 4.24 -8.10
N ALA A 68 1.11 3.50 -8.28
CA ALA A 68 1.05 2.05 -8.50
C ALA A 68 0.42 1.31 -7.31
N ALA A 69 0.73 1.73 -6.08
CA ALA A 69 0.13 1.15 -4.89
C ALA A 69 -1.38 1.44 -4.78
N ALA A 70 -1.79 2.66 -5.09
CA ALA A 70 -3.18 3.08 -5.13
C ALA A 70 -3.97 2.31 -6.19
N GLN A 71 -3.44 2.21 -7.42
CA GLN A 71 -4.07 1.44 -8.50
C GLN A 71 -4.25 -0.04 -8.14
N GLN A 72 -3.27 -0.63 -7.46
CA GLN A 72 -3.41 -1.98 -6.94
C GLN A 72 -4.49 -2.01 -5.84
N LEU A 73 -4.45 -1.12 -4.85
CA LEU A 73 -5.48 -1.07 -3.82
C LEU A 73 -6.91 -0.91 -4.37
N GLU A 74 -7.09 -0.19 -5.48
CA GLU A 74 -8.38 -0.10 -6.18
C GLU A 74 -8.83 -1.44 -6.78
N ARG A 75 -7.88 -2.25 -7.27
CA ARG A 75 -8.09 -3.60 -7.81
C ARG A 75 -8.23 -4.68 -6.72
N LEU A 76 -7.78 -4.38 -5.50
CA LEU A 76 -7.94 -5.25 -4.35
C LEU A 76 -9.44 -5.50 -4.13
N ILE A 77 -9.88 -6.75 -4.17
CA ILE A 77 -11.30 -7.06 -3.94
C ILE A 77 -11.57 -7.05 -2.44
N ASP A 78 -10.76 -7.79 -1.69
CA ASP A 78 -10.95 -8.05 -0.27
C ASP A 78 -9.63 -8.32 0.44
N VAL A 79 -9.67 -8.38 1.78
CA VAL A 79 -8.55 -8.73 2.63
C VAL A 79 -8.99 -9.84 3.57
N ASP A 80 -8.34 -11.00 3.46
CA ASP A 80 -8.63 -12.18 4.26
C ASP A 80 -8.37 -11.94 5.76
N GLU A 81 -8.87 -12.86 6.60
CA GLU A 81 -8.73 -12.81 8.07
C GLU A 81 -7.26 -12.75 8.54
N GLU A 82 -6.33 -13.28 7.75
CA GLU A 82 -4.89 -13.22 8.04
C GLU A 82 -4.23 -11.89 7.62
N GLY A 83 -5.00 -10.98 7.01
CA GLY A 83 -4.53 -9.74 6.42
C GLY A 83 -3.93 -9.91 5.03
N GLN A 84 -4.21 -11.01 4.33
CA GLN A 84 -3.73 -11.24 2.97
C GLN A 84 -4.59 -10.49 1.94
N LEU A 85 -3.94 -10.01 0.89
CA LEU A 85 -4.59 -9.22 -0.16
C LEU A 85 -5.22 -10.15 -1.21
N THR A 86 -6.54 -10.07 -1.38
CA THR A 86 -7.27 -10.84 -2.38
C THR A 86 -7.56 -9.99 -3.62
N TRP A 87 -6.97 -10.40 -4.74
CA TRP A 87 -7.03 -9.71 -6.02
C TRP A 87 -8.05 -10.35 -6.96
N ALA A 88 -8.67 -9.53 -7.80
CA ALA A 88 -9.45 -10.02 -8.94
C ALA A 88 -8.49 -10.67 -9.94
N THR A 89 -8.24 -11.98 -9.82
CA THR A 89 -7.55 -12.71 -10.87
C THR A 89 -8.48 -12.74 -12.08
N ALA A 90 -8.16 -11.97 -13.12
CA ALA A 90 -8.83 -12.08 -14.39
C ALA A 90 -8.50 -13.48 -14.94
N SER A 91 -9.52 -14.33 -14.97
CA SER A 91 -9.45 -15.71 -15.47
C SER A 91 -9.29 -15.75 -16.98
#